data_AF-A0A0H1QYN2-F1
#
_entry.id   AF-A0A0H1QYN2-F1
#
_cell.length_a   1.000
_cell.length_b   1.000
_cell.length_c   1.000
_cell.angle_alpha   90.00
_cell.angle_beta   90.00
_cell.angle_gamma   90.00
#
_symmetry.space_group_name_H-M   'P 1'
#
loop_
_entity.id
_entity.type
_entity.pdbx_description
1 polymer ?
#
loop_
_entity_poly.entity_id
_entity_poly.type
_entity_poly.pdbx_seq_one_letter_code
_entity_poly.pdbx_strand_id
1 'polypeptide(L)'
;MRDIPYKFLWIPHLKANSGSEMTGREYENWIERIFCRSSLSYPVLSVSVSGALAIIFLILSVNVKWFPLNPWTLTELFSMSILVGFQIFGINYILSRAEHAFSKVVVASQNSCDPGHIRSTFKEGVGSAKGYLMTVVPFMALFILIKGVELLQGLTHLFYLQEPTIWSAILDFVNQAVSFINIFLLATMVWILLNTVRTLMTLSNTEYRRSLALDILCIDRLGGLQQLRNYIVTSHVTYSIVIAFLVLSYVNPFSILYETYILLALYALSFYYVISSIGSIRKILRGHLEDQIERINEKYGRQHRKLLDLISEENESDIEHEITRIKISLDTLYTERERLLSLYYQSKGYNPKTVVQFISSFILPIIAIFEKIYLAVDVLFPK
;
A
#
# COMPACT_ATOMS: atom_id res chain seq x y z
N MET A 1 22.71 47.10 6.02
CA MET A 1 24.11 47.30 5.59
C MET A 1 24.88 46.07 6.04
N ARG A 2 25.29 45.21 5.08
CA ARG A 2 26.34 44.14 5.13
C ARG A 2 26.30 43.10 6.26
N ASP A 3 26.73 41.86 6.13
CA ASP A 3 26.94 40.90 5.04
C ASP A 3 27.14 39.55 5.78
N ILE A 4 26.65 38.48 5.15
CA ILE A 4 26.75 37.04 5.50
C ILE A 4 28.22 36.57 5.24
N PRO A 5 28.72 35.31 5.46
CA PRO A 5 28.32 34.12 6.25
C PRO A 5 29.46 33.52 7.14
N TYR A 6 29.10 32.63 8.07
CA TYR A 6 30.01 31.59 8.56
C TYR A 6 29.96 30.35 7.65
N LYS A 7 31.13 30.03 7.09
CA LYS A 7 31.45 28.88 6.25
C LYS A 7 31.44 27.56 7.03
N PHE A 8 30.87 26.57 6.36
CA PHE A 8 31.26 25.16 6.39
C PHE A 8 32.73 24.92 6.76
N LEU A 9 32.97 24.07 7.76
CA LEU A 9 34.25 23.39 7.92
C LEU A 9 34.03 21.87 7.86
N TRP A 10 34.39 21.34 6.70
CA TRP A 10 34.72 19.93 6.46
C TRP A 10 35.99 19.56 7.22
N ILE A 11 36.00 18.41 7.88
CA ILE A 11 37.24 17.68 8.22
C ILE A 11 37.07 16.23 7.74
N PRO A 12 37.89 15.76 6.77
CA PRO A 12 37.88 14.41 6.25
C PRO A 12 38.87 13.48 6.98
N HIS A 13 38.66 12.18 6.79
CA HIS A 13 39.56 11.05 7.07
C HIS A 13 39.78 10.62 8.53
N LEU A 14 39.14 9.51 8.89
CA LEU A 14 39.85 8.36 9.46
C LEU A 14 39.24 7.08 8.86
N LYS A 15 39.97 6.52 7.90
CA LYS A 15 39.74 5.22 7.27
C LYS A 15 40.47 4.20 8.13
N ALA A 16 39.75 3.43 8.94
CA ALA A 16 40.26 2.22 9.56
C ALA A 16 39.59 1.03 8.88
N ASN A 17 40.34 0.42 7.97
CA ASN A 17 40.03 -0.85 7.33
C ASN A 17 39.96 -1.96 8.39
N SER A 18 38.79 -2.58 8.54
CA SER A 18 38.68 -3.98 8.96
C SER A 18 37.52 -4.64 8.23
N GLY A 19 37.87 -5.23 7.07
CA GLY A 19 37.18 -6.31 6.35
C GLY A 19 35.67 -6.47 6.48
N SER A 20 34.92 -5.84 5.56
CA SER A 20 33.70 -6.41 4.96
C SER A 20 33.25 -5.65 3.70
N GLU A 21 34.18 -5.24 2.84
CA GLU A 21 33.85 -4.76 1.48
C GLU A 21 33.60 -5.95 0.54
N MET A 22 32.61 -6.79 0.84
CA MET A 22 31.98 -7.70 -0.14
C MET A 22 30.61 -8.12 0.38
N THR A 23 29.56 -7.35 0.04
CA THR A 23 28.17 -7.77 -0.27
C THR A 23 27.18 -6.58 -0.36
N GLY A 24 27.62 -5.37 -0.72
CA GLY A 24 26.73 -4.21 -0.95
C GLY A 24 25.96 -4.20 -2.28
N ARG A 25 25.89 -5.34 -2.99
CA ARG A 25 24.92 -5.59 -4.08
C ARG A 25 23.77 -6.42 -3.51
N GLU A 26 23.12 -5.91 -2.48
CA GLU A 26 21.90 -6.52 -1.95
C GLU A 26 20.81 -6.44 -3.02
N TYR A 27 20.42 -7.60 -3.54
CA TYR A 27 19.24 -7.92 -4.36
C TYR A 27 18.31 -6.73 -4.68
N GLU A 28 18.70 -5.93 -5.67
CA GLU A 28 17.79 -4.98 -6.30
C GLU A 28 16.65 -5.78 -6.94
N ASN A 29 15.45 -5.56 -6.42
CA ASN A 29 14.26 -6.23 -6.88
C ASN A 29 14.00 -5.85 -8.36
N TRP A 30 13.70 -6.81 -9.22
CA TRP A 30 13.51 -6.57 -10.66
C TRP A 30 12.37 -5.59 -10.95
N ILE A 31 11.36 -5.52 -10.08
CA ILE A 31 10.27 -4.53 -10.15
C ILE A 31 10.82 -3.13 -9.86
N GLU A 32 11.65 -2.97 -8.81
CA GLU A 32 12.33 -1.69 -8.52
C GLU A 32 13.20 -1.26 -9.71
N ARG A 33 13.87 -2.21 -10.39
CA ARG A 33 14.69 -1.91 -11.57
C ARG A 33 13.89 -1.39 -12.77
N ILE A 34 12.67 -1.88 -12.97
CA ILE A 34 11.81 -1.46 -14.09
C ILE A 34 11.17 -0.09 -13.80
N PHE A 35 10.66 0.10 -12.58
CA PHE A 35 9.84 1.27 -12.27
C PHE A 35 10.65 2.41 -11.64
N CYS A 36 11.68 2.12 -10.84
CA CYS A 36 12.40 3.12 -10.03
C CYS A 36 13.73 3.62 -10.64
N ARG A 37 14.13 3.16 -11.83
CA ARG A 37 15.45 3.48 -12.43
C ARG A 37 15.47 4.75 -13.30
N SER A 38 14.37 5.49 -13.37
CA SER A 38 14.32 6.71 -14.17
C SER A 38 15.12 7.84 -13.53
N SER A 39 15.88 8.58 -14.34
CA SER A 39 16.59 9.80 -13.92
C SER A 39 15.64 11.00 -13.71
N LEU A 40 14.40 10.89 -14.22
CA LEU A 40 13.38 11.93 -14.09
C LEU A 40 12.53 11.70 -12.84
N SER A 41 12.03 12.78 -12.24
CA SER A 41 11.08 12.66 -11.14
C SER A 41 9.80 11.96 -11.63
N TYR A 42 9.29 11.01 -10.84
CA TYR A 42 8.13 10.20 -11.22
C TYR A 42 6.87 10.99 -11.63
N PRO A 43 6.54 12.14 -11.00
CA PRO A 43 5.43 12.97 -11.48
C PRO A 43 5.64 13.50 -12.90
N VAL A 44 6.88 13.92 -13.22
CA VAL A 44 7.21 14.43 -14.56
C VAL A 44 7.10 13.30 -15.58
N LEU A 45 7.65 12.12 -15.28
CA LEU A 45 7.55 10.96 -16.16
C LEU A 45 6.08 10.58 -16.43
N SER A 46 5.25 10.52 -15.38
CA SER A 46 3.82 10.24 -15.49
C SER A 46 3.09 11.24 -16.39
N VAL A 47 3.31 12.54 -16.18
CA VAL A 47 2.66 13.59 -16.97
C VAL A 47 3.13 13.56 -18.42
N SER A 48 4.42 13.34 -18.65
CA SER A 48 4.99 13.21 -20.00
C SER A 48 4.41 12.01 -20.75
N VAL A 49 4.29 10.84 -20.11
CA VAL A 49 3.71 9.64 -20.73
C VAL A 49 2.23 9.84 -21.03
N SER A 50 1.45 10.36 -20.08
CA SER A 50 0.03 10.66 -20.30
C SER A 50 -0.19 11.69 -21.42
N GLY A 51 0.61 12.76 -21.44
CA GLY A 51 0.54 13.77 -22.49
C GLY A 51 0.91 13.22 -23.86
N ALA A 52 1.97 12.42 -23.95
CA ALA A 52 2.38 11.78 -25.20
C ALA A 52 1.30 10.84 -25.74
N LEU A 53 0.70 10.00 -24.89
CA LEU A 53 -0.40 9.11 -25.29
C LEU A 53 -1.62 9.89 -25.76
N ALA A 54 -2.01 10.95 -25.04
CA ALA A 54 -3.13 11.79 -25.42
C ALA A 54 -2.91 12.47 -26.79
N ILE A 55 -1.70 12.96 -27.06
CA ILE A 55 -1.33 13.55 -28.36
C ILE A 55 -1.39 12.50 -29.47
N ILE A 56 -0.87 11.29 -29.23
CA ILE A 56 -0.93 10.19 -30.20
C ILE A 56 -2.39 9.85 -30.53
N PHE A 57 -3.25 9.70 -29.52
CA PHE A 57 -4.67 9.45 -29.74
C PHE A 57 -5.33 10.57 -30.53
N LEU A 58 -5.10 11.84 -30.19
CA LEU A 58 -5.66 12.98 -30.92
C LEU A 58 -5.23 12.99 -32.39
N ILE A 59 -3.94 12.79 -32.68
CA ILE A 59 -3.44 12.75 -34.05
C ILE A 59 -4.10 11.61 -34.82
N LEU A 60 -4.19 10.42 -34.25
CA LEU A 60 -4.80 9.27 -34.93
C LEU A 60 -6.31 9.46 -35.13
N SER A 61 -7.03 9.96 -34.13
CA SER A 61 -8.47 10.20 -34.21
C SER A 61 -8.85 11.25 -35.27
N VAL A 62 -8.07 12.33 -35.44
CA VAL A 62 -8.33 13.36 -36.47
C VAL A 62 -8.13 12.82 -37.90
N ASN A 63 -7.29 11.80 -38.08
CA ASN A 63 -7.02 11.20 -39.40
C ASN A 63 -8.06 10.15 -39.82
N VAL A 64 -9.00 9.77 -38.94
CA VAL A 64 -10.09 8.82 -39.24
C VAL A 64 -11.36 9.61 -39.54
N LYS A 65 -11.91 9.49 -40.75
CA LYS A 65 -12.98 10.37 -41.26
C LYS A 65 -14.30 10.22 -40.50
N TRP A 66 -14.61 9.00 -40.06
CA TRP A 66 -15.85 8.69 -39.34
C TRP A 66 -15.67 8.59 -37.84
N PHE A 67 -14.55 9.10 -37.30
CA PHE A 67 -14.33 9.05 -35.85
C PHE A 67 -15.38 9.93 -35.14
N PRO A 68 -16.22 9.35 -34.26
CA PRO A 68 -17.20 10.13 -33.53
C PRO A 68 -16.48 10.95 -32.46
N LEU A 69 -16.14 12.21 -32.80
CA LEU A 69 -15.61 13.24 -31.90
C LEU A 69 -16.68 13.75 -30.92
N ASN A 70 -17.41 12.85 -30.28
CA ASN A 70 -18.36 13.21 -29.23
C ASN A 70 -17.62 13.35 -27.87
N PRO A 71 -18.19 14.06 -26.90
CA PRO A 71 -17.59 14.22 -25.57
C PRO A 71 -17.30 12.88 -24.88
N TRP A 72 -18.09 11.85 -25.20
CA TRP A 72 -17.95 10.50 -24.69
C TRP A 72 -16.61 9.85 -25.05
N THR A 73 -16.31 9.74 -26.35
CA THR A 73 -15.08 9.07 -26.84
C THR A 73 -13.84 9.86 -26.46
N LEU A 74 -13.91 11.19 -26.44
CA LEU A 74 -12.83 12.03 -25.95
C LEU A 74 -12.54 11.75 -24.47
N THR A 75 -13.58 11.67 -23.63
CA THR A 75 -13.43 11.33 -22.21
C THR A 75 -12.81 9.94 -22.03
N GLU A 76 -13.21 8.96 -22.84
CA GLU A 76 -12.63 7.61 -22.82
C GLU A 76 -11.13 7.62 -23.17
N LEU A 77 -10.75 8.27 -24.27
CA LEU A 77 -9.35 8.36 -24.72
C LEU A 77 -8.44 9.13 -23.74
N PHE A 78 -8.92 10.25 -23.21
CA PHE A 78 -8.16 11.03 -22.22
C PHE A 78 -8.05 10.28 -20.89
N SER A 79 -9.13 9.65 -20.42
CA SER A 79 -9.09 8.87 -19.18
C SER A 79 -8.14 7.68 -19.28
N MET A 80 -8.10 6.98 -20.42
CA MET A 80 -7.12 5.92 -20.70
C MET A 80 -5.66 6.42 -20.64
N SER A 81 -5.39 7.59 -21.21
CA SER A 81 -4.06 8.19 -21.24
C SER A 81 -3.60 8.65 -19.86
N ILE A 82 -4.50 9.27 -19.10
CA ILE A 82 -4.26 9.70 -17.72
C ILE A 82 -4.07 8.48 -16.81
N LEU A 83 -4.86 7.42 -17.01
CA LEU A 83 -4.80 6.19 -16.24
C LEU A 83 -3.41 5.54 -16.30
N VAL A 84 -2.81 5.40 -17.49
CA VAL A 84 -1.46 4.82 -17.65
C VAL A 84 -0.44 5.59 -16.81
N GLY A 85 -0.39 6.92 -16.96
CA GLY A 85 0.55 7.74 -16.21
C GLY A 85 0.31 7.65 -14.71
N PHE A 86 -0.95 7.75 -14.28
CA PHE A 86 -1.32 7.67 -12.87
C PHE A 86 -0.97 6.30 -12.26
N GLN A 87 -1.14 5.21 -12.99
CA GLN A 87 -0.73 3.87 -12.53
C GLN A 87 0.79 3.75 -12.41
N ILE A 88 1.57 4.27 -13.37
CA ILE A 88 3.05 4.31 -13.28
C ILE A 88 3.49 5.12 -12.06
N PHE A 89 2.88 6.29 -11.85
CA PHE A 89 3.13 7.11 -10.67
C PHE A 89 2.74 6.37 -9.38
N GLY A 90 1.57 5.74 -9.37
CA GLY A 90 1.02 5.01 -8.23
C GLY A 90 1.90 3.83 -7.81
N ILE A 91 2.36 3.00 -8.75
CA ILE A 91 3.28 1.89 -8.48
C ILE A 91 4.57 2.40 -7.83
N ASN A 92 5.20 3.40 -8.44
CA ASN A 92 6.44 3.99 -7.92
C ASN A 92 6.25 4.60 -6.53
N TYR A 93 5.17 5.34 -6.36
CA TYR A 93 4.82 5.98 -5.10
C TYR A 93 4.59 4.96 -3.98
N ILE A 94 3.82 3.91 -4.26
CA ILE A 94 3.54 2.83 -3.30
C ILE A 94 4.84 2.10 -2.93
N LEU A 95 5.67 1.72 -3.91
CA LEU A 95 6.93 1.02 -3.64
C LEU A 95 7.90 1.86 -2.80
N SER A 96 8.14 3.12 -3.18
CA SER A 96 9.02 4.02 -2.45
C SER A 96 8.53 4.28 -1.02
N ARG A 97 7.21 4.45 -0.85
CA ARG A 97 6.63 4.68 0.47
C ARG A 97 6.57 3.41 1.32
N ALA A 98 6.43 2.25 0.70
CA ALA A 98 6.51 0.96 1.39
C ALA A 98 7.89 0.78 2.03
N GLU A 99 8.95 1.05 1.27
CA GLU A 99 10.33 0.94 1.76
C GLU A 99 10.54 1.79 3.02
N HIS A 100 10.12 3.05 2.98
CA HIS A 100 10.20 3.94 4.14
C HIS A 100 9.24 3.54 5.29
N ALA A 101 8.07 2.98 5.00
CA ALA A 101 7.13 2.54 6.04
C ALA A 101 7.63 1.30 6.78
N PHE A 102 8.20 0.32 6.07
CA PHE A 102 8.75 -0.90 6.67
C PHE A 102 10.12 -0.67 7.32
N SER A 103 10.95 0.26 6.82
CA SER A 103 12.26 0.56 7.43
C SER A 103 12.18 1.18 8.83
N LYS A 104 11.03 1.77 9.19
CA LYS A 104 10.83 2.37 10.52
C LYS A 104 10.20 1.45 11.54
N VAL A 105 9.90 0.20 11.15
CA VAL A 105 9.53 -0.83 12.10
C VAL A 105 10.82 -1.31 12.77
N VAL A 106 11.06 -0.86 13.99
CA VAL A 106 12.27 -1.19 14.76
C VAL A 106 12.15 -2.63 15.29
N VAL A 107 13.21 -3.42 15.13
CA VAL A 107 13.32 -4.78 15.68
C VAL A 107 14.04 -4.71 17.03
N ALA A 108 13.46 -5.30 18.07
CA ALA A 108 14.08 -5.43 19.38
C ALA A 108 15.24 -6.42 19.27
N SER A 109 16.45 -5.87 19.29
CA SER A 109 17.75 -6.57 19.30
C SER A 109 17.95 -7.42 20.57
N GLN A 110 17.12 -8.44 20.80
CA GLN A 110 17.36 -9.45 21.84
C GLN A 110 17.57 -10.85 21.26
N ASN A 111 17.07 -11.16 20.06
CA ASN A 111 17.34 -12.44 19.38
C ASN A 111 17.61 -12.16 17.90
N SER A 112 18.89 -11.99 17.52
CA SER A 112 19.51 -12.19 16.18
C SER A 112 18.76 -11.82 14.88
N CYS A 113 17.60 -11.17 14.93
CA CYS A 113 16.86 -10.68 13.78
C CYS A 113 17.38 -9.29 13.49
N ASP A 114 18.16 -9.21 12.42
CA ASP A 114 18.61 -7.95 11.85
C ASP A 114 17.38 -7.07 11.54
N PRO A 115 17.33 -5.78 11.94
CA PRO A 115 16.31 -4.84 11.48
C PRO A 115 16.15 -4.79 9.94
N GLY A 116 17.16 -5.23 9.18
CA GLY A 116 17.06 -5.47 7.75
C GLY A 116 16.07 -6.56 7.33
N HIS A 117 15.72 -7.50 8.22
CA HIS A 117 14.97 -8.72 7.89
C HIS A 117 13.50 -8.47 7.49
N ILE A 118 12.84 -7.46 8.08
CA ILE A 118 11.44 -7.12 7.71
C ILE A 118 11.39 -6.44 6.34
N ARG A 119 12.33 -5.53 6.10
CA ARG A 119 12.52 -4.88 4.80
C ARG A 119 12.91 -5.91 3.74
N SER A 120 13.81 -6.84 4.05
CA SER A 120 14.20 -7.92 3.15
C SER A 120 13.03 -8.85 2.87
N THR A 121 12.23 -9.23 3.87
CA THR A 121 11.02 -10.06 3.69
C THR A 121 10.03 -9.39 2.73
N PHE A 122 9.79 -8.08 2.88
CA PHE A 122 8.94 -7.34 1.94
C PHE A 122 9.56 -7.33 0.53
N LYS A 123 10.86 -7.00 0.39
CA LYS A 123 11.54 -6.93 -0.91
C LYS A 123 11.63 -8.28 -1.62
N GLU A 124 11.95 -9.35 -0.90
CA GLU A 124 11.94 -10.73 -1.38
C GLU A 124 10.55 -11.17 -1.81
N GLY A 125 9.52 -10.80 -1.04
CA GLY A 125 8.13 -11.04 -1.37
C GLY A 125 7.70 -10.33 -2.67
N VAL A 126 7.93 -9.01 -2.76
CA VAL A 126 7.60 -8.22 -3.97
C VAL A 126 8.38 -8.74 -5.17
N GLY A 127 9.64 -9.16 -4.96
CA GLY A 127 10.54 -9.63 -6.01
C GLY A 127 10.41 -11.09 -6.37
N SER A 128 9.54 -11.82 -5.68
CA SER A 128 9.26 -13.21 -6.00
C SER A 128 8.62 -13.31 -7.39
N ALA A 129 9.42 -13.72 -8.38
CA ALA A 129 8.95 -13.94 -9.75
C ALA A 129 7.79 -14.96 -9.78
N LYS A 130 7.84 -16.01 -8.95
CA LYS A 130 6.79 -17.02 -8.88
C LYS A 130 5.46 -16.44 -8.38
N GLY A 131 5.49 -15.65 -7.32
CA GLY A 131 4.30 -15.01 -6.78
C GLY A 131 3.71 -13.95 -7.72
N TYR A 132 4.60 -13.15 -8.34
CA TYR A 132 4.23 -12.18 -9.36
C TYR A 132 3.53 -12.86 -10.53
N LEU A 133 4.12 -13.92 -11.10
CA LEU A 133 3.53 -14.67 -12.20
C LEU A 133 2.19 -15.31 -11.81
N MET A 134 2.09 -15.88 -10.60
CA MET A 134 0.83 -16.47 -10.11
C MET A 134 -0.31 -15.45 -9.93
N THR A 135 0.00 -14.15 -9.85
CA THR A 135 -1.02 -13.10 -9.67
C THR A 135 -1.30 -12.39 -11.00
N VAL A 136 -0.25 -11.98 -11.70
CA VAL A 136 -0.37 -11.20 -12.94
C VAL A 136 -0.82 -12.05 -14.11
N VAL A 137 -0.34 -13.30 -14.24
CA VAL A 137 -0.72 -14.15 -15.39
C VAL A 137 -2.21 -14.51 -15.38
N PRO A 138 -2.82 -15.00 -14.28
CA PRO A 138 -4.25 -15.28 -14.26
C PRO A 138 -5.10 -14.03 -14.44
N PHE A 139 -4.67 -12.90 -13.86
CA PHE A 139 -5.36 -11.63 -14.02
C PHE A 139 -5.35 -11.17 -15.48
N MET A 140 -4.19 -11.18 -16.15
CA MET A 140 -4.08 -10.88 -17.57
C MET A 140 -4.86 -11.87 -18.44
N ALA A 141 -4.76 -13.18 -18.15
CA ALA A 141 -5.46 -14.22 -18.89
C ALA A 141 -6.98 -14.04 -18.84
N LEU A 142 -7.54 -13.66 -17.69
CA LEU A 142 -8.96 -13.37 -17.54
C LEU A 142 -9.40 -12.23 -18.47
N PHE A 143 -8.67 -11.11 -18.48
CA PHE A 143 -9.00 -9.98 -19.34
C PHE A 143 -8.80 -10.29 -20.84
N ILE A 144 -7.77 -11.05 -21.21
CA ILE A 144 -7.55 -11.53 -22.58
C ILE A 144 -8.73 -12.40 -23.03
N LEU A 145 -9.19 -13.32 -22.18
CA LEU A 145 -10.29 -14.21 -22.49
C LEU A 145 -11.59 -13.44 -22.67
N ILE A 146 -11.87 -12.45 -21.81
CA ILE A 146 -13.03 -11.57 -21.93
C ILE A 146 -13.00 -10.80 -23.25
N LYS A 147 -11.87 -10.15 -23.56
CA LYS A 147 -11.70 -9.43 -24.84
C LYS A 147 -11.80 -10.35 -26.06
N GLY A 148 -11.28 -11.57 -25.96
CA GLY A 148 -11.40 -12.58 -27.01
C GLY A 148 -12.85 -13.01 -27.25
N VAL A 149 -13.64 -13.17 -26.18
CA VAL A 149 -15.07 -13.48 -26.27
C VAL A 149 -15.85 -12.29 -26.86
N GLU A 150 -15.56 -11.05 -26.44
CA GLU A 150 -16.17 -9.85 -27.02
C GLU A 150 -15.90 -9.75 -28.53
N LEU A 151 -14.67 -10.05 -28.95
CA LEU A 151 -14.27 -10.06 -30.36
C LEU A 151 -15.03 -11.13 -31.15
N LEU A 152 -15.14 -12.35 -30.61
CA LEU A 152 -15.88 -13.46 -31.25
C LEU A 152 -17.39 -13.18 -31.34
N GLN A 153 -17.95 -12.46 -30.37
CA GLN A 153 -19.36 -12.07 -30.37
C GLN A 153 -19.64 -10.81 -31.21
N GLY A 154 -18.61 -10.20 -31.82
CA GLY A 154 -18.77 -8.97 -32.60
C GLY A 154 -19.13 -7.74 -31.76
N LEU A 155 -18.93 -7.81 -30.45
CA LEU A 155 -19.25 -6.74 -29.49
C LEU A 155 -18.12 -5.69 -29.41
N THR A 156 -16.93 -6.00 -29.93
CA THR A 156 -15.83 -5.04 -29.99
C THR A 156 -16.06 -4.01 -31.10
N HIS A 157 -16.16 -2.75 -30.71
CA HIS A 157 -16.08 -1.62 -31.64
C HIS A 157 -14.62 -1.45 -32.13
N LEU A 158 -14.29 -2.08 -33.25
CA LEU A 158 -13.04 -1.83 -33.98
C LEU A 158 -13.29 -0.74 -35.02
N PHE A 159 -12.50 0.34 -34.97
CA PHE A 159 -12.63 1.44 -35.92
C PHE A 159 -12.30 0.99 -37.35
N TYR A 160 -11.41 0.01 -37.51
CA TYR A 160 -11.08 -0.57 -38.81
C TYR A 160 -12.26 -1.27 -39.49
N LEU A 161 -13.18 -1.86 -38.71
CA LEU A 161 -14.39 -2.48 -39.28
C LEU A 161 -15.37 -1.44 -39.85
N GLN A 162 -15.37 -0.23 -39.29
CA GLN A 162 -16.24 0.87 -39.75
C GLN A 162 -15.61 1.63 -40.91
N GLU A 163 -14.31 1.90 -40.85
CA GLU A 163 -13.55 2.58 -41.89
C GLU A 163 -12.23 1.82 -42.11
N PRO A 164 -12.10 0.96 -43.14
CA PRO A 164 -10.91 0.15 -43.36
C PRO A 164 -9.77 0.98 -43.96
N THR A 165 -9.13 1.81 -43.12
CA THR A 165 -7.98 2.64 -43.46
C THR A 165 -6.77 2.25 -42.62
N ILE A 166 -5.58 2.62 -43.08
CA ILE A 166 -4.35 2.38 -42.31
C ILE A 166 -4.41 3.14 -40.96
N TRP A 167 -5.01 4.32 -40.94
CA TRP A 167 -5.15 5.13 -39.73
C TRP A 167 -6.04 4.49 -38.68
N SER A 168 -7.18 3.92 -39.08
CA SER A 168 -8.07 3.21 -38.15
C SER A 168 -7.45 1.91 -37.63
N ALA A 169 -6.70 1.18 -38.48
CA ALA A 169 -5.95 0.01 -38.05
C ALA A 169 -4.87 0.35 -37.00
N ILE A 170 -4.13 1.45 -37.21
CA ILE A 170 -3.13 1.94 -36.25
C ILE A 170 -3.80 2.40 -34.96
N LEU A 171 -4.94 3.10 -35.04
CA LEU A 171 -5.70 3.54 -33.88
C LEU A 171 -6.20 2.35 -33.04
N ASP A 172 -6.75 1.31 -33.69
CA ASP A 172 -7.17 0.08 -33.03
C ASP A 172 -5.98 -0.61 -32.33
N PHE A 173 -4.84 -0.72 -33.02
CA PHE A 173 -3.63 -1.30 -32.44
C PHE A 173 -3.14 -0.53 -31.21
N VAL A 174 -3.06 0.81 -31.30
CA VAL A 174 -2.63 1.67 -30.18
C VAL A 174 -3.61 1.56 -29.02
N ASN A 175 -4.92 1.58 -29.29
CA ASN A 175 -5.95 1.44 -28.25
C ASN A 175 -5.83 0.10 -27.51
N GLN A 176 -5.66 -1.00 -28.24
CA GLN A 176 -5.45 -2.32 -27.64
C GLN A 176 -4.14 -2.39 -26.85
N ALA A 177 -3.05 -1.84 -27.39
CA ALA A 177 -1.75 -1.81 -26.69
C ALA A 177 -1.84 -1.03 -25.37
N VAL A 178 -2.47 0.15 -25.38
CA VAL A 178 -2.69 0.97 -24.18
C VAL A 178 -3.58 0.23 -23.18
N SER A 179 -4.62 -0.44 -23.66
CA SER A 179 -5.49 -1.27 -22.84
C SER A 179 -4.73 -2.39 -22.12
N PHE A 180 -3.89 -3.13 -22.86
CA PHE A 180 -3.02 -4.14 -22.27
C PHE A 180 -2.04 -3.59 -21.24
N ILE A 181 -1.45 -2.43 -21.51
CA ILE A 181 -0.56 -1.74 -20.56
C ILE A 181 -1.33 -1.38 -19.28
N ASN A 182 -2.54 -0.83 -19.38
CA ASN A 182 -3.37 -0.48 -18.24
C ASN A 182 -3.70 -1.70 -17.35
N ILE A 183 -4.06 -2.84 -17.97
CA ILE A 183 -4.36 -4.07 -17.23
C ILE A 183 -3.09 -4.63 -16.57
N PHE A 184 -1.97 -4.61 -17.28
CA PHE A 184 -0.67 -5.06 -16.75
C PHE A 184 -0.23 -4.22 -15.53
N LEU A 185 -0.36 -2.90 -15.61
CA LEU A 185 -0.04 -2.00 -14.51
C LEU A 185 -1.00 -2.19 -13.33
N LEU A 186 -2.31 -2.35 -13.59
CA LEU A 186 -3.30 -2.67 -12.56
C LEU A 186 -2.96 -3.98 -11.84
N ALA A 187 -2.64 -5.03 -12.58
CA ALA A 187 -2.24 -6.32 -12.02
C ALA A 187 -0.99 -6.20 -11.15
N THR A 188 -0.04 -5.36 -11.57
CA THR A 188 1.17 -5.04 -10.79
C THR A 188 0.83 -4.30 -9.50
N MET A 189 -0.10 -3.34 -9.50
CA MET A 189 -0.58 -2.71 -8.27
C MET A 189 -1.25 -3.71 -7.33
N VAL A 190 -2.14 -4.57 -7.87
CA VAL A 190 -2.80 -5.63 -7.10
C VAL A 190 -1.79 -6.55 -6.44
N TRP A 191 -0.76 -6.97 -7.18
CA TRP A 191 0.34 -7.77 -6.64
C TRP A 191 1.02 -7.10 -5.43
N ILE A 192 1.37 -5.82 -5.55
CA ILE A 192 2.03 -5.07 -4.47
C ILE A 192 1.12 -4.98 -3.23
N LEU A 193 -0.18 -4.75 -3.42
CA LEU A 193 -1.16 -4.72 -2.33
C LEU A 193 -1.29 -6.08 -1.64
N LEU A 194 -1.40 -7.17 -2.40
CA LEU A 194 -1.46 -8.53 -1.84
C LEU A 194 -0.17 -8.91 -1.11
N ASN A 195 0.99 -8.54 -1.65
CA ASN A 195 2.27 -8.81 -0.99
C ASN A 195 2.42 -8.00 0.31
N THR A 196 1.91 -6.77 0.34
CA THR A 196 1.82 -5.96 1.56
C THR A 196 1.00 -6.68 2.63
N VAL A 197 -0.20 -7.18 2.27
CA VAL A 197 -1.06 -7.94 3.19
C VAL A 197 -0.35 -9.19 3.70
N ARG A 198 0.28 -9.96 2.81
CA ARG A 198 1.02 -11.18 3.18
C ARG A 198 2.17 -10.89 4.15
N THR A 199 2.93 -9.81 3.89
CA THR A 199 4.03 -9.38 4.76
C THR A 199 3.49 -9.01 6.14
N LEU A 200 2.41 -8.22 6.21
CA LEU A 200 1.76 -7.85 7.46
C LEU A 200 1.22 -9.05 8.26
N MET A 201 0.61 -10.02 7.56
CA MET A 201 0.15 -11.25 8.21
C MET A 201 1.32 -12.04 8.80
N THR A 202 2.42 -12.15 8.06
CA THR A 202 3.64 -12.84 8.53
C THR A 202 4.21 -12.16 9.78
N LEU A 203 4.25 -10.83 9.80
CA LEU A 203 4.66 -10.05 10.97
C LEU A 203 3.71 -10.19 12.17
N SER A 204 2.43 -10.48 11.90
CA SER A 204 1.44 -10.69 12.96
C SER A 204 1.55 -12.05 13.65
N ASN A 205 2.30 -13.00 13.09
CA ASN A 205 2.57 -14.28 13.72
C ASN A 205 3.43 -14.11 14.98
N THR A 206 3.19 -14.98 15.96
CA THR A 206 3.76 -14.91 17.31
C THR A 206 5.29 -14.90 17.35
N GLU A 207 5.95 -15.67 16.47
CA GLU A 207 7.41 -15.76 16.40
C GLU A 207 8.05 -14.42 16.00
N TYR A 208 7.57 -13.81 14.92
CA TYR A 208 8.09 -12.53 14.43
C TYR A 208 7.63 -11.36 15.29
N ARG A 209 6.40 -11.40 15.82
CA ARG A 209 5.85 -10.34 16.67
C ARG A 209 6.70 -10.08 17.91
N ARG A 210 7.25 -11.12 18.53
CA ARG A 210 8.11 -11.01 19.71
C ARG A 210 9.45 -10.33 19.43
N SER A 211 9.89 -10.34 18.18
CA SER A 211 11.12 -9.66 17.76
C SER A 211 10.91 -8.16 17.49
N LEU A 212 9.67 -7.66 17.43
CA LEU A 212 9.39 -6.26 17.16
C LEU A 212 9.61 -5.39 18.41
N ALA A 213 10.39 -4.30 18.27
CA ALA A 213 10.47 -3.23 19.26
C ALA A 213 9.36 -2.21 18.99
N LEU A 214 8.22 -2.38 19.66
CA LEU A 214 7.14 -1.41 19.61
C LEU A 214 7.21 -0.50 20.83
N ASP A 215 7.31 0.81 20.59
CA ASP A 215 7.23 1.80 21.66
C ASP A 215 5.76 2.12 21.98
N ILE A 216 5.14 1.28 22.81
CA ILE A 216 3.73 1.43 23.23
C ILE A 216 3.44 2.78 23.90
N LEU A 217 4.47 3.42 24.47
CA LEU A 217 4.37 4.72 25.14
C LEU A 217 4.47 5.90 24.18
N CYS A 218 4.69 5.65 22.88
CA CYS A 218 4.74 6.68 21.88
C CYS A 218 3.40 7.44 21.78
N ILE A 219 3.48 8.75 21.51
CA ILE A 219 2.34 9.69 21.45
C ILE A 219 1.27 9.23 20.43
N ASP A 220 1.67 8.43 19.45
CA ASP A 220 0.82 7.95 18.37
C ASP A 220 -0.18 6.84 18.79
N ARG A 221 -0.06 6.30 20.02
CA ARG A 221 -0.88 5.20 20.57
C ARG A 221 -0.87 3.92 19.71
N LEU A 222 0.09 3.80 18.79
CA LEU A 222 0.20 2.70 17.83
C LEU A 222 1.58 2.05 17.85
N GLY A 223 2.43 2.38 18.81
CA GLY A 223 3.70 1.66 18.96
C GLY A 223 4.74 2.00 17.89
N GLY A 224 4.59 3.12 17.17
CA GLY A 224 5.40 3.44 15.98
C GLY A 224 4.85 2.87 14.66
N LEU A 225 3.75 2.10 14.67
CA LEU A 225 3.10 1.54 13.46
C LEU A 225 2.30 2.57 12.65
N GLN A 226 2.33 3.84 13.05
CA GLN A 226 1.59 4.93 12.41
C GLN A 226 1.95 5.09 10.93
N GLN A 227 3.21 4.91 10.57
CA GLN A 227 3.68 5.06 9.18
C GLN A 227 3.20 3.93 8.29
N LEU A 228 3.15 2.72 8.82
CA LEU A 228 2.60 1.55 8.14
C LEU A 228 1.10 1.69 7.89
N ARG A 229 0.36 2.19 8.90
CA ARG A 229 -1.05 2.55 8.73
C ARG A 229 -1.25 3.61 7.66
N ASN A 230 -0.48 4.70 7.72
CA ASN A 230 -0.57 5.77 6.72
C ASN A 230 -0.26 5.26 5.32
N TYR A 231 0.74 4.39 5.17
CA TYR A 231 1.05 3.73 3.91
C TYR A 231 -0.12 2.89 3.38
N ILE A 232 -0.77 2.08 4.23
CA ILE A 232 -1.94 1.28 3.83
C ILE A 232 -3.06 2.18 3.31
N VAL A 233 -3.39 3.24 4.06
CA VAL A 233 -4.46 4.18 3.70
C VAL A 233 -4.14 4.91 2.41
N THR A 234 -2.91 5.42 2.25
CA THR A 234 -2.53 6.11 1.02
C THR A 234 -2.54 5.17 -0.19
N SER A 235 -2.05 3.94 -0.05
CA SER A 235 -2.08 2.94 -1.13
C SER A 235 -3.51 2.58 -1.54
N HIS A 236 -4.43 2.48 -0.58
CA HIS A 236 -5.84 2.28 -0.86
C HIS A 236 -6.45 3.46 -1.62
N VAL A 237 -6.19 4.71 -1.19
CA VAL A 237 -6.68 5.90 -1.90
C VAL A 237 -6.17 5.93 -3.34
N THR A 238 -4.87 5.65 -3.56
CA THR A 238 -4.28 5.57 -4.91
C THR A 238 -4.97 4.50 -5.74
N TYR A 239 -5.23 3.32 -5.18
CA TYR A 239 -5.93 2.24 -5.88
C TYR A 239 -7.40 2.58 -6.20
N SER A 240 -8.12 3.26 -5.30
CA SER A 240 -9.49 3.71 -5.53
C SER A 240 -9.58 4.76 -6.65
N ILE A 241 -8.58 5.64 -6.79
CA ILE A 241 -8.50 6.59 -7.92
C ILE A 241 -8.29 5.84 -9.24
N VAL A 242 -7.43 4.81 -9.25
CA VAL A 242 -7.23 3.94 -10.42
C VAL A 242 -8.55 3.25 -10.83
N ILE A 243 -9.31 2.73 -9.87
CA ILE A 243 -10.64 2.15 -10.14
C ILE A 243 -11.57 3.19 -10.76
N ALA A 244 -11.59 4.44 -10.26
CA ALA A 244 -12.43 5.50 -10.81
C ALA A 244 -12.08 5.81 -12.28
N PHE A 245 -10.80 5.94 -12.61
CA PHE A 245 -10.37 6.12 -13.99
C PHE A 245 -10.69 4.90 -14.87
N LEU A 246 -10.63 3.68 -14.31
CA LEU A 246 -11.00 2.46 -15.03
C LEU A 246 -12.50 2.42 -15.35
N VAL A 247 -13.36 2.90 -14.44
CA VAL A 247 -14.80 3.11 -14.73
C VAL A 247 -14.97 4.03 -15.93
N LEU A 248 -14.34 5.22 -15.88
CA LEU A 248 -14.43 6.21 -16.95
C LEU A 248 -13.93 5.65 -18.29
N SER A 249 -12.84 4.88 -18.25
CA SER A 249 -12.16 4.37 -19.44
C SER A 249 -12.82 3.14 -20.07
N TYR A 250 -13.41 2.23 -19.29
CA TYR A 250 -13.83 0.90 -19.81
C TYR A 250 -15.30 0.58 -19.65
N VAL A 251 -16.01 1.12 -18.65
CA VAL A 251 -17.37 0.65 -18.34
C VAL A 251 -18.40 1.19 -19.33
N ASN A 252 -18.86 0.43 -20.30
CA ASN A 252 -19.91 0.86 -21.21
C ASN A 252 -21.26 0.97 -20.44
N PRO A 253 -21.92 2.15 -20.43
CA PRO A 253 -23.19 2.37 -19.73
C PRO A 253 -24.33 1.51 -20.29
N PHE A 254 -24.18 0.95 -21.49
CA PHE A 254 -25.19 0.14 -22.16
C PHE A 254 -24.95 -1.38 -22.10
N SER A 255 -23.76 -1.82 -21.66
CA SER A 255 -23.36 -3.25 -21.61
C SER A 255 -22.94 -3.66 -20.20
N ILE A 256 -23.89 -3.56 -19.27
CA ILE A 256 -23.60 -3.45 -17.83
C ILE A 256 -23.16 -4.78 -17.18
N LEU A 257 -23.41 -5.95 -17.77
CA LEU A 257 -23.37 -7.20 -16.98
C LEU A 257 -21.96 -7.61 -16.51
N TYR A 258 -20.99 -7.84 -17.41
CA TYR A 258 -19.69 -8.41 -17.03
C TYR A 258 -18.72 -7.38 -16.44
N GLU A 259 -18.70 -6.15 -16.97
CA GLU A 259 -17.86 -5.06 -16.49
C GLU A 259 -18.20 -4.69 -15.04
N THR A 260 -19.48 -4.75 -14.68
CA THR A 260 -19.94 -4.51 -13.29
C THR A 260 -19.43 -5.60 -12.34
N TYR A 261 -19.41 -6.87 -12.75
CA TYR A 261 -18.85 -7.94 -11.91
C TYR A 261 -17.35 -7.77 -11.69
N ILE A 262 -16.60 -7.38 -12.72
CA ILE A 262 -15.17 -7.09 -12.60
C ILE A 262 -14.95 -5.91 -11.66
N LEU A 263 -15.73 -4.84 -11.81
CA LEU A 263 -15.66 -3.67 -10.94
C LEU A 263 -15.93 -4.05 -9.48
N LEU A 264 -16.99 -4.83 -9.23
CA LEU A 264 -17.35 -5.32 -7.91
C LEU A 264 -16.23 -6.18 -7.31
N ALA A 265 -15.58 -7.02 -8.10
CA ALA A 265 -14.43 -7.81 -7.67
C ALA A 265 -13.23 -6.93 -7.30
N LEU A 266 -12.92 -5.90 -8.09
CA LEU A 266 -11.85 -4.93 -7.78
C LEU A 266 -12.13 -4.16 -6.49
N TYR A 267 -13.39 -3.80 -6.25
CA TYR A 267 -13.82 -3.18 -4.99
C TYR A 267 -13.72 -4.14 -3.80
N ALA A 268 -14.18 -5.38 -3.95
CA ALA A 268 -14.08 -6.40 -2.91
C ALA A 268 -12.60 -6.65 -2.53
N LEU A 269 -11.70 -6.66 -3.52
CA LEU A 269 -10.27 -6.75 -3.30
C LEU A 269 -9.72 -5.54 -2.53
N SER A 270 -10.17 -4.33 -2.86
CA SER A 270 -9.80 -3.10 -2.15
C SER A 270 -10.24 -3.14 -0.67
N PHE A 271 -11.46 -3.62 -0.43
CA PHE A 271 -12.02 -3.78 0.92
C PHE A 271 -11.24 -4.84 1.72
N TYR A 272 -10.99 -5.99 1.10
CA TYR A 272 -10.18 -7.06 1.66
C TYR A 272 -8.79 -6.55 2.06
N TYR A 273 -8.11 -5.80 1.18
CA TYR A 273 -6.79 -5.23 1.44
C TYR A 273 -6.78 -4.37 2.72
N VAL A 274 -7.74 -3.46 2.87
CA VAL A 274 -7.81 -2.56 4.03
C VAL A 274 -8.12 -3.32 5.32
N ILE A 275 -9.15 -4.17 5.32
CA ILE A 275 -9.53 -4.94 6.51
C ILE A 275 -8.39 -5.84 6.96
N SER A 276 -7.80 -6.57 6.02
CA SER A 276 -6.73 -7.51 6.31
C SER A 276 -5.48 -6.83 6.84
N SER A 277 -5.09 -5.70 6.23
CA SER A 277 -3.92 -4.93 6.65
C SER A 277 -4.09 -4.27 8.02
N ILE A 278 -5.23 -3.61 8.26
CA ILE A 278 -5.54 -2.99 9.57
C ILE A 278 -5.70 -4.07 10.64
N GLY A 279 -6.35 -5.20 10.31
CA GLY A 279 -6.48 -6.34 11.19
C GLY A 279 -5.12 -6.90 11.61
N SER A 280 -4.18 -7.00 10.68
CA SER A 280 -2.81 -7.45 10.95
C SER A 280 -2.06 -6.48 11.87
N ILE A 281 -2.14 -5.16 11.62
CA ILE A 281 -1.58 -4.14 12.53
C ILE A 281 -2.15 -4.27 13.94
N ARG A 282 -3.47 -4.46 14.06
CA ARG A 282 -4.14 -4.61 15.34
C ARG A 282 -3.69 -5.88 16.07
N LYS A 283 -3.51 -7.00 15.36
CA LYS A 283 -2.98 -8.25 15.92
C LYS A 283 -1.55 -8.08 16.43
N ILE A 284 -0.70 -7.38 15.67
CA ILE A 284 0.68 -7.07 16.08
C ILE A 284 0.67 -6.27 17.39
N LEU A 285 -0.09 -5.17 17.45
CA LEU A 285 -0.16 -4.29 18.61
C LEU A 285 -0.73 -4.99 19.85
N ARG A 286 -1.87 -5.67 19.70
CA ARG A 286 -2.54 -6.38 20.80
C ARG A 286 -1.69 -7.52 21.34
N GLY A 287 -1.10 -8.29 20.44
CA GLY A 287 -0.24 -9.38 20.84
C GLY A 287 1.00 -8.90 21.60
N HIS A 288 1.58 -7.76 21.21
CA HIS A 288 2.69 -7.17 21.96
C HIS A 288 2.25 -6.63 23.34
N LEU A 289 1.07 -6.04 23.44
CA LEU A 289 0.48 -5.62 24.72
C LEU A 289 0.22 -6.83 25.64
N GLU A 290 -0.33 -7.92 25.11
CA GLU A 290 -0.54 -9.18 25.83
C GLU A 290 0.79 -9.74 26.36
N ASP A 291 1.82 -9.80 25.50
CA ASP A 291 3.16 -10.27 25.88
C ASP A 291 3.77 -9.39 27.01
N GLN A 292 3.53 -8.06 27.00
CA GLN A 292 4.00 -7.17 28.08
C GLN A 292 3.20 -7.34 29.38
N ILE A 293 1.87 -7.48 29.30
CA ILE A 293 1.01 -7.73 30.46
C ILE A 293 1.40 -9.05 31.14
N GLU A 294 1.68 -10.09 30.37
CA GLU A 294 2.13 -11.39 30.90
C GLU A 294 3.47 -11.26 31.64
N ARG A 295 4.46 -10.55 31.06
CA ARG A 295 5.74 -10.27 31.74
C ARG A 295 5.57 -9.49 33.04
N ILE A 296 4.64 -8.54 33.09
CA ILE A 296 4.33 -7.79 34.32
C ILE A 296 3.68 -8.71 35.36
N ASN A 297 2.72 -9.53 34.96
CA ASN A 297 2.08 -10.50 35.86
C ASN A 297 3.11 -11.50 36.44
N GLU A 298 4.05 -11.99 35.64
CA GLU A 298 5.14 -12.86 36.12
C GLU A 298 6.07 -12.16 37.11
N LYS A 299 6.43 -10.89 36.85
CA LYS A 299 7.26 -10.09 37.77
C LYS A 299 6.52 -9.79 39.06
N TYR A 300 5.24 -9.43 38.96
CA TYR A 300 4.35 -9.21 40.09
C TYR A 300 4.25 -10.47 40.96
N GLY A 301 3.98 -11.64 40.36
CA GLY A 301 3.91 -12.90 41.09
C GLY A 301 5.23 -13.34 41.73
N ARG A 302 6.38 -12.95 41.16
CA ARG A 302 7.71 -13.16 41.78
C ARG A 302 7.94 -12.23 42.97
N GLN A 303 7.62 -10.95 42.84
CA GLN A 303 7.77 -9.98 43.92
C GLN A 303 6.79 -10.21 45.07
N HIS A 304 5.56 -10.61 44.76
CA HIS A 304 4.56 -10.94 45.76
C HIS A 304 4.97 -12.16 46.60
N ARG A 305 5.54 -13.20 45.96
CA ARG A 305 6.11 -14.36 46.69
C ARG A 305 7.26 -13.94 47.61
N LYS A 306 8.21 -13.15 47.11
CA LYS A 306 9.29 -12.59 47.94
C LYS A 306 8.78 -11.78 49.13
N LEU A 307 7.69 -11.03 48.95
CA LEU A 307 7.07 -10.28 50.04
C LEU A 307 6.49 -11.20 51.12
N LEU A 308 5.82 -12.29 50.72
CA LEU A 308 5.26 -13.27 51.65
C LEU A 308 6.37 -14.01 52.42
N ASP A 309 7.45 -14.38 51.74
CA ASP A 309 8.60 -15.04 52.36
C ASP A 309 9.26 -14.12 53.41
N LEU A 310 9.46 -12.82 53.09
CA LEU A 310 10.02 -11.83 54.02
C LEU A 310 9.11 -11.51 55.21
N ILE A 311 7.78 -11.53 55.03
CA ILE A 311 6.83 -11.33 56.14
C ILE A 311 6.85 -12.54 57.11
N SER A 312 7.28 -13.72 56.64
CA SER A 312 7.38 -14.92 57.45
C SER A 312 8.70 -15.06 58.23
N GLU A 313 9.69 -14.20 57.99
CA GLU A 313 10.98 -14.17 58.70
C GLU A 313 10.96 -13.19 59.89
N GLU A 314 11.50 -13.63 61.04
CA GLU A 314 11.31 -13.01 62.38
C GLU A 314 12.33 -11.91 62.73
N ASN A 315 13.01 -11.29 61.75
CA ASN A 315 14.12 -10.33 61.98
C ASN A 315 13.72 -8.86 61.65
N GLU A 316 13.34 -8.08 62.66
CA GLU A 316 12.57 -6.84 62.47
C GLU A 316 13.29 -5.64 61.80
N SER A 317 14.61 -5.44 61.95
CA SER A 317 15.19 -4.12 61.64
C SER A 317 15.65 -3.90 60.18
N ASP A 318 16.09 -4.94 59.46
CA ASP A 318 16.50 -4.83 58.04
C ASP A 318 15.36 -5.17 57.06
N ILE A 319 14.34 -5.90 57.54
CA ILE A 319 13.23 -6.39 56.72
C ILE A 319 12.24 -5.27 56.37
N GLU A 320 12.06 -4.25 57.22
CA GLU A 320 11.06 -3.19 57.01
C GLU A 320 11.36 -2.32 55.77
N HIS A 321 12.64 -2.00 55.53
CA HIS A 321 13.07 -1.26 54.34
C HIS A 321 12.89 -2.08 53.06
N GLU A 322 13.14 -3.39 53.10
CA GLU A 322 12.98 -4.28 51.95
C GLU A 322 11.51 -4.55 51.61
N ILE A 323 10.66 -4.74 52.64
CA ILE A 323 9.20 -4.80 52.51
C ILE A 323 8.67 -3.53 51.84
N THR A 324 9.12 -2.35 52.27
CA THR A 324 8.67 -1.07 51.71
C THR A 324 9.07 -0.93 50.24
N ARG A 325 10.31 -1.32 49.90
CA ARG A 325 10.79 -1.33 48.51
C ARG A 325 9.95 -2.26 47.63
N ILE A 326 9.63 -3.46 48.12
CA ILE A 326 8.82 -4.43 47.37
C ILE A 326 7.39 -3.92 47.20
N LYS A 327 6.78 -3.31 48.22
CA LYS A 327 5.44 -2.69 48.11
C LYS A 327 5.39 -1.60 47.05
N ILE A 328 6.37 -0.68 47.02
CA ILE A 328 6.47 0.36 45.97
C ILE A 328 6.62 -0.29 44.58
N SER A 329 7.43 -1.34 44.48
CA SER A 329 7.59 -2.07 43.22
C SER A 329 6.30 -2.80 42.77
N LEU A 330 5.51 -3.34 43.69
CA LEU A 330 4.22 -3.96 43.36
C LEU A 330 3.19 -2.92 42.89
N ASP A 331 3.13 -1.77 43.54
CA ASP A 331 2.20 -0.68 43.19
C ASP A 331 2.54 -0.09 41.82
N THR A 332 3.83 0.10 41.53
CA THR A 332 4.29 0.54 40.20
C THR A 332 3.97 -0.49 39.11
N LEU A 333 4.17 -1.79 39.36
CA LEU A 333 3.79 -2.85 38.41
C LEU A 333 2.27 -2.92 38.19
N TYR A 334 1.47 -2.77 39.24
CA TYR A 334 0.01 -2.76 39.15
C TYR A 334 -0.50 -1.57 38.32
N THR A 335 0.04 -0.37 38.60
CA THR A 335 -0.29 0.85 37.86
C THR A 335 0.05 0.71 36.38
N GLU A 336 1.23 0.17 36.05
CA GLU A 336 1.63 -0.04 34.66
C GLU A 336 0.78 -1.11 33.96
N ARG A 337 0.38 -2.18 34.66
CA ARG A 337 -0.56 -3.18 34.14
C ARG A 337 -1.91 -2.57 33.77
N GLU A 338 -2.50 -1.77 34.66
CA GLU A 338 -3.77 -1.08 34.39
C GLU A 338 -3.64 -0.11 33.21
N ARG A 339 -2.52 0.61 33.12
CA ARG A 339 -2.22 1.46 31.97
C ARG A 339 -2.20 0.68 30.67
N LEU A 340 -1.50 -0.46 30.61
CA LEU A 340 -1.43 -1.30 29.42
C LEU A 340 -2.77 -1.94 29.06
N LEU A 341 -3.57 -2.36 30.06
CA LEU A 341 -4.93 -2.85 29.83
C LEU A 341 -5.82 -1.77 29.21
N SER A 342 -5.72 -0.53 29.70
CA SER A 342 -6.47 0.59 29.12
C SER A 342 -6.10 0.82 27.64
N LEU A 343 -4.81 0.73 27.30
CA LEU A 343 -4.32 0.82 25.92
C LEU A 343 -4.79 -0.36 25.07
N TYR A 344 -4.82 -1.57 25.63
CA TYR A 344 -5.33 -2.77 24.97
C TYR A 344 -6.80 -2.61 24.56
N TYR A 345 -7.65 -2.13 25.46
CA TYR A 345 -9.06 -1.89 25.15
C TYR A 345 -9.26 -0.75 24.15
N GLN A 346 -8.42 0.27 24.18
CA GLN A 346 -8.47 1.40 23.24
C GLN A 346 -7.80 1.11 21.88
N SER A 347 -7.04 0.02 21.75
CA SER A 347 -6.33 -0.38 20.52
C SER A 347 -7.30 -0.89 19.42
N LYS A 348 -7.99 0.05 18.77
CA LYS A 348 -8.87 -0.25 17.63
C LYS A 348 -8.10 -0.38 16.31
N GLY A 349 -6.89 0.17 16.22
CA GLY A 349 -6.04 0.12 15.02
C GLY A 349 -6.45 1.10 13.91
N TYR A 350 -7.63 1.73 14.01
CA TYR A 350 -8.13 2.74 13.08
C TYR A 350 -8.48 4.04 13.83
N ASN A 351 -8.23 5.18 13.18
CA ASN A 351 -8.68 6.50 13.65
C ASN A 351 -9.93 6.92 12.87
N PRO A 352 -10.79 7.79 13.42
CA PRO A 352 -11.94 8.34 12.68
C PRO A 352 -11.51 9.01 11.37
N LYS A 353 -10.36 9.68 11.34
CA LYS A 353 -9.76 10.22 10.10
C LYS A 353 -9.52 9.15 9.04
N THR A 354 -9.07 7.96 9.44
CA THR A 354 -8.85 6.82 8.52
C THR A 354 -10.17 6.30 7.96
N VAL A 355 -11.22 6.26 8.78
CA VAL A 355 -12.56 5.85 8.35
C VAL A 355 -13.15 6.87 7.37
N VAL A 356 -13.01 8.17 7.65
CA VAL A 356 -13.45 9.22 6.73
C VAL A 356 -12.68 9.15 5.41
N GLN A 357 -11.36 9.01 5.44
CA GLN A 357 -10.54 8.89 4.22
C GLN A 357 -10.91 7.66 3.39
N PHE A 358 -11.19 6.54 4.07
CA PHE A 358 -11.69 5.34 3.43
C PHE A 358 -13.01 5.62 2.72
N ILE A 359 -14.05 6.08 3.45
CA ILE A 359 -15.36 6.39 2.89
C ILE A 359 -15.26 7.39 1.73
N SER A 360 -14.49 8.47 1.88
CA SER A 360 -14.31 9.48 0.82
C SER A 360 -13.68 8.91 -0.44
N SER A 361 -12.78 7.92 -0.31
CA SER A 361 -12.13 7.30 -1.46
C SER A 361 -13.06 6.38 -2.24
N PHE A 362 -14.11 5.83 -1.62
CA PHE A 362 -15.15 5.06 -2.32
C PHE A 362 -16.12 5.94 -3.11
N ILE A 363 -16.36 7.17 -2.64
CA ILE A 363 -17.26 8.12 -3.30
C ILE A 363 -16.75 8.46 -4.70
N LEU A 364 -15.43 8.58 -4.90
CA LEU A 364 -14.83 8.94 -6.19
C LEU A 364 -15.27 8.03 -7.36
N PRO A 365 -15.07 6.70 -7.29
CA PRO A 365 -15.54 5.84 -8.37
C PRO A 365 -17.06 5.74 -8.48
N ILE A 366 -17.84 6.04 -7.42
CA ILE A 366 -19.31 6.18 -7.54
C ILE A 366 -19.66 7.43 -8.36
N ILE A 367 -19.01 8.56 -8.11
CA ILE A 367 -19.19 9.79 -8.90
C ILE A 367 -18.84 9.53 -10.36
N ALA A 368 -17.76 8.80 -10.63
CA ALA A 368 -17.38 8.43 -11.99
C ALA A 368 -18.47 7.60 -12.72
N ILE A 369 -19.14 6.68 -12.02
CA ILE A 369 -20.29 5.94 -12.58
C ILE A 369 -21.44 6.91 -12.92
N PHE A 370 -21.78 7.83 -12.01
CA PHE A 370 -22.86 8.79 -12.24
C PHE A 370 -22.56 9.75 -13.40
N GLU A 371 -21.34 10.27 -13.48
CA GLU A 371 -20.89 11.11 -14.60
C GLU A 371 -21.00 10.35 -15.92
N LYS A 372 -20.62 9.07 -15.91
CA LYS A 372 -20.71 8.20 -17.07
C LYS A 372 -22.17 7.91 -17.48
N ILE A 373 -23.08 7.71 -16.54
CA ILE A 373 -24.52 7.57 -16.85
C ILE A 373 -25.08 8.90 -17.39
N TYR A 374 -24.71 10.03 -16.78
CA TYR A 374 -25.17 11.35 -17.21
C TYR A 374 -24.78 11.67 -18.66
N LEU A 375 -23.50 11.46 -19.01
CA LEU A 375 -23.01 11.66 -20.37
C LEU A 375 -23.71 10.73 -21.39
N ALA A 376 -24.06 9.51 -20.98
CA ALA A 376 -24.78 8.57 -21.82
C ALA A 376 -26.23 9.03 -22.09
N VAL A 377 -26.89 9.59 -21.08
CA VAL A 377 -28.26 10.13 -21.18
C VAL A 377 -28.29 11.38 -22.06
N ASP A 378 -27.34 12.31 -21.89
CA ASP A 378 -27.27 13.54 -22.70
C ASP A 378 -27.03 13.24 -24.20
N VAL A 379 -26.30 12.17 -24.52
CA VAL A 379 -26.11 11.73 -25.93
C VAL A 379 -27.38 11.09 -26.50
N LEU A 380 -28.17 10.38 -25.70
CA LEU A 380 -29.42 9.75 -26.14
C LEU A 380 -30.61 10.72 -26.20
N PHE A 381 -30.61 11.77 -25.37
CA PHE A 381 -31.66 12.77 -25.27
C PHE A 381 -31.07 14.19 -25.33
N PRO A 382 -30.55 14.63 -26.48
CA PRO A 382 -30.06 16.01 -26.64
C PRO A 382 -31.22 16.99 -26.42
N LYS A 383 -31.02 17.97 -25.55
CA LYS A 383 -32.00 19.03 -25.27
C LYS A 383 -32.22 19.97 -26.44
#